data_AF-A0A1C6FFV5-F1
#
_entry.id   AF-A0A1C6FFV5-F1
#
_cell.length_a   1.000
_cell.length_b   1.000
_cell.length_c   1.000
_cell.angle_alpha   90.00
_cell.angle_beta   90.00
_cell.angle_gamma   90.00
#
_symmetry.space_group_name_H-M   'P 1'
#
loop_
_entity.id
_entity.type
_entity.pdbx_description
1 polymer ?
#
loop_
_entity_poly.entity_id
_entity_poly.type
_entity_poly.pdbx_seq_one_letter_code
_entity_poly.pdbx_strand_id
1 'polypeptide(L)'
;MIADTSITITENTEEDDITQEWYGKIWLRWTSENRATILRTNSIGPVHQYQDSTLKKGHGYKPTIDFCFRDWDTSNSYFGAECKNLYNHKKDKIKRYVDTGVKNYTSGRYGSQSSESSIIGYVLSGKIPEIVAELITEIATVAPISNLSRELRYTEPQYASQHMRFTDKSVITLHHLLFDFTH
;
A
#
# COMPACT_ATOMS: atom_id res chain seq x y z
N MET A 1 2.88 24.91 2.54
CA MET A 1 1.42 24.74 2.47
C MET A 1 0.98 24.10 3.77
N ILE A 2 0.11 24.78 4.50
CA ILE A 2 -0.58 24.22 5.66
C ILE A 2 -1.55 23.18 5.09
N ALA A 3 -1.42 21.92 5.49
CA ALA A 3 -2.37 20.88 5.08
C ALA A 3 -3.76 21.31 5.54
N ASP A 4 -4.68 21.43 4.58
CA ASP A 4 -6.07 21.75 4.85
C ASP A 4 -6.64 20.66 5.77
N THR A 5 -7.19 21.06 6.91
CA THR A 5 -7.50 20.14 8.02
C THR A 5 -8.88 19.50 7.89
N SER A 6 -9.45 19.42 6.68
CA SER A 6 -10.86 19.05 6.53
C SER A 6 -11.23 18.21 5.31
N ILE A 7 -10.34 17.34 4.82
CA ILE A 7 -10.82 16.25 3.95
C ILE A 7 -11.60 15.25 4.81
N THR A 8 -12.92 15.35 4.68
CA THR A 8 -13.86 14.33 5.13
C THR A 8 -13.80 13.17 4.14
N ILE A 9 -13.21 12.06 4.58
CA ILE A 9 -13.22 10.81 3.81
C ILE A 9 -14.60 10.18 3.97
N THR A 10 -15.22 9.82 2.86
CA THR A 10 -16.54 9.17 2.81
C THR A 10 -16.45 7.92 1.94
N GLU A 11 -17.54 7.15 1.90
CA GLU A 11 -17.65 6.00 0.98
C GLU A 11 -17.44 6.35 -0.51
N ASN A 12 -17.62 7.61 -0.89
CA ASN A 12 -17.49 8.06 -2.28
C ASN A 12 -16.12 8.69 -2.59
N THR A 13 -15.20 8.74 -1.62
CA THR A 13 -13.88 9.33 -1.81
C THR A 13 -13.01 8.43 -2.70
N GLU A 14 -12.34 9.02 -3.68
CA GLU A 14 -11.47 8.31 -4.60
C GLU A 14 -10.16 7.86 -3.91
N GLU A 15 -9.62 6.73 -4.36
CA GLU A 15 -8.38 6.12 -3.84
C GLU A 15 -7.17 7.07 -3.94
N ASP A 16 -7.08 7.81 -5.04
CA ASP A 16 -6.01 8.76 -5.32
C ASP A 16 -6.04 9.93 -4.32
N ASP A 17 -7.22 10.43 -3.96
CA ASP A 17 -7.39 11.57 -3.05
C ASP A 17 -6.95 11.20 -1.62
N ILE A 18 -7.35 10.02 -1.15
CA ILE A 18 -6.95 9.51 0.17
C ILE A 18 -5.43 9.30 0.22
N THR A 19 -4.85 8.73 -0.84
CA THR A 19 -3.41 8.47 -0.93
C THR A 19 -2.59 9.75 -0.95
N GLN A 20 -3.07 10.79 -1.64
CA GLN A 20 -2.44 12.10 -1.67
C GLN A 20 -2.41 12.77 -0.28
N GLU A 21 -3.52 12.70 0.46
CA GLU A 21 -3.58 13.20 1.84
C GLU A 21 -2.68 12.40 2.79
N TRP A 22 -2.70 11.08 2.65
CA TRP A 22 -1.83 10.20 3.43
C TRP A 22 -0.35 10.49 3.18
N TYR A 23 0.04 10.68 1.91
CA TYR A 23 1.38 11.12 1.53
C TYR A 23 1.74 12.45 2.19
N GLY A 24 0.85 13.44 2.15
CA GLY A 24 1.06 14.75 2.77
C GLY A 24 1.36 14.63 4.27
N LYS A 25 0.60 13.79 4.99
CA LYS A 25 0.82 13.51 6.42
C LYS A 25 2.14 12.78 6.67
N ILE A 26 2.48 11.78 5.86
CA ILE A 26 3.78 11.08 5.96
C ILE A 26 4.92 12.05 5.70
N TRP A 27 4.84 12.87 4.66
CA TRP A 27 5.87 13.85 4.32
C TRP A 27 6.09 14.86 5.46
N LEU A 28 5.01 15.39 6.03
CA LEU A 28 5.08 16.30 7.17
C LEU A 28 5.76 15.62 8.36
N ARG A 29 5.36 14.39 8.69
CA ARG A 29 5.97 13.63 9.78
C ARG A 29 7.46 13.36 9.52
N TRP A 30 7.79 12.87 8.33
CA TRP A 30 9.15 12.55 7.89
C TRP A 30 10.09 13.76 7.99
N THR A 31 9.63 14.94 7.58
CA THR A 31 10.42 16.18 7.63
C THR A 31 10.45 16.83 9.00
N SER A 32 9.39 16.68 9.80
CA SER A 32 9.33 17.20 11.17
C SER A 32 10.25 16.46 12.14
N GLU A 33 10.48 15.15 11.92
CA GLU A 33 11.15 14.30 12.90
C GLU A 33 12.68 14.28 12.82
N ASN A 34 13.37 14.85 11.82
CA ASN A 34 14.80 15.25 11.91
C ASN A 34 15.43 15.66 10.56
N ARG A 35 15.95 16.90 10.47
CA ARG A 35 16.82 17.34 9.35
C ARG A 35 18.12 16.52 9.26
N ALA A 36 18.58 15.97 10.38
CA ALA A 36 19.77 15.13 10.48
C ALA A 36 19.54 13.67 10.03
N THR A 37 18.30 13.16 10.06
CA THR A 37 17.96 11.80 9.65
C THR A 37 17.95 11.67 8.14
N ILE A 38 17.47 12.68 7.42
CA ILE A 38 17.52 12.74 5.94
C ILE A 38 18.97 12.63 5.42
N LEU A 39 19.93 13.23 6.12
CA LEU A 39 21.36 13.14 5.80
C LEU A 39 21.97 11.76 6.13
N ARG A 40 21.39 11.02 7.10
CA ARG A 40 21.83 9.68 7.51
C ARG A 40 21.18 8.55 6.72
N THR A 41 19.99 8.76 6.17
CA THR A 41 19.25 7.76 5.37
C THR A 41 19.58 7.84 3.88
N ASN A 42 20.78 8.31 3.51
CA ASN A 42 21.24 8.45 2.12
C ASN A 42 20.24 9.17 1.20
N SER A 43 19.48 10.16 1.69
CA SER A 43 18.43 10.84 0.89
C SER A 43 17.20 9.97 0.54
N ILE A 44 17.00 8.83 1.19
CA ILE A 44 15.71 8.11 1.13
C ILE A 44 14.61 9.02 1.65
N GLY A 45 13.52 9.12 0.89
CA GLY A 45 12.33 9.87 1.27
C GLY A 45 11.04 9.29 0.68
N PRO A 46 9.89 9.67 1.24
CA PRO A 46 8.60 9.31 0.68
C PRO A 46 8.37 10.00 -0.66
N VAL A 47 7.82 9.26 -1.62
CA VAL A 47 7.48 9.70 -2.96
C VAL A 47 6.11 9.16 -3.31
N HIS A 48 5.20 10.06 -3.68
CA HIS A 48 3.88 9.73 -4.21
C HIS A 48 3.89 9.75 -5.73
N GLN A 49 3.23 8.78 -6.36
CA GLN A 49 3.22 8.67 -7.81
C GLN A 49 2.07 9.46 -8.45
N TYR A 50 2.23 10.79 -8.44
CA TYR A 50 1.49 11.83 -9.18
C TYR A 50 0.06 12.19 -8.77
N GLN A 51 -0.18 13.50 -8.80
CA GLN A 51 -1.44 14.22 -8.58
C GLN A 51 -2.02 14.81 -9.89
N ASP A 52 -1.26 14.74 -11.00
CA ASP A 52 -1.64 15.39 -12.26
C ASP A 52 -2.37 14.40 -13.19
N SER A 53 -3.67 14.60 -13.33
CA SER A 53 -4.54 13.82 -14.21
C SER A 53 -4.14 13.92 -15.69
N THR A 54 -3.42 14.97 -16.10
CA THR A 54 -2.88 15.11 -17.46
C THR A 54 -1.62 14.27 -17.69
N LEU A 55 -0.97 13.83 -16.60
CA LEU A 55 0.18 12.92 -16.61
C LEU A 55 -0.22 11.46 -16.32
N LYS A 56 -1.52 11.17 -16.18
CA LYS A 56 -2.03 9.79 -16.09
C LYS A 56 -1.59 9.04 -17.33
N LYS A 57 -0.61 8.16 -17.14
CA LYS A 57 -0.01 7.38 -18.22
C LYS A 57 -1.08 6.48 -18.85
N GLY A 58 -1.10 6.44 -20.18
CA GLY A 58 -2.00 5.56 -20.92
C GLY A 58 -1.75 4.07 -20.64
N HIS A 59 -2.54 3.21 -21.28
CA HIS A 59 -2.32 1.76 -21.22
C HIS A 59 -0.94 1.38 -21.80
N GLY A 60 -0.24 0.42 -21.17
CA GLY A 60 1.06 -0.10 -21.63
C GLY A 60 2.31 0.49 -20.97
N TYR A 61 2.16 1.49 -20.09
CA TYR A 61 3.29 2.01 -19.31
C TYR A 61 3.68 1.09 -18.15
N LYS A 62 4.96 1.22 -17.72
CA LYS A 62 5.44 0.47 -16.58
C LYS A 62 4.53 0.73 -15.37
N PRO A 63 4.16 -0.33 -14.62
CA PRO A 63 3.41 -0.25 -13.38
C PRO A 63 4.00 0.77 -12.42
N THR A 64 3.10 1.38 -11.68
CA THR A 64 3.30 2.64 -10.98
C THR A 64 2.70 2.43 -9.62
N ILE A 65 3.56 2.22 -8.63
CA ILE A 65 3.12 1.99 -7.25
C ILE A 65 2.64 3.29 -6.66
N ASP A 66 1.55 3.26 -5.92
CA ASP A 66 0.88 4.49 -5.47
C ASP A 66 1.79 5.33 -4.57
N PHE A 67 2.51 4.69 -3.65
CA PHE A 67 3.45 5.34 -2.75
C PHE A 67 4.73 4.51 -2.58
N CYS A 68 5.89 5.17 -2.48
CA CYS A 68 7.13 4.47 -2.14
C CYS A 68 8.10 5.32 -1.32
N PHE A 69 8.93 4.66 -0.51
CA PHE A 69 10.16 5.22 0.01
C PHE A 69 11.30 4.80 -0.92
N ARG A 70 12.01 5.79 -1.48
CA ARG A 70 13.15 5.53 -2.36
C ARG A 70 14.30 6.49 -2.14
N ASP A 71 15.51 5.98 -2.34
CA ASP A 71 16.72 6.79 -2.52
C ASP A 71 16.70 7.48 -3.90
N TRP A 72 17.46 8.56 -4.04
CA TRP A 72 17.81 9.17 -5.33
C TRP A 72 18.45 8.14 -6.27
N ASP A 73 19.32 7.29 -5.75
CA ASP A 73 19.78 6.10 -6.47
C ASP A 73 18.77 4.96 -6.29
N THR A 74 17.89 4.83 -7.28
CA THR A 74 16.79 3.83 -7.28
C THR A 74 17.27 2.37 -7.21
N SER A 75 18.59 2.11 -7.28
CA SER A 75 19.16 0.77 -7.13
C SER A 75 19.29 0.29 -5.68
N ASN A 76 19.20 1.19 -4.68
CA ASN A 76 19.65 0.88 -3.32
C ASN A 76 18.56 0.72 -2.26
N SER A 77 17.37 1.28 -2.43
CA SER A 77 16.28 1.13 -1.46
C SER A 77 14.95 1.47 -2.10
N TYR A 78 14.05 0.48 -2.14
CA TYR A 78 12.68 0.63 -2.60
C TYR A 78 11.74 -0.10 -1.64
N PHE A 79 10.94 0.66 -0.90
CA PHE A 79 9.80 0.14 -0.19
C PHE A 79 8.53 0.71 -0.79
N GLY A 80 7.74 -0.13 -1.45
CA GLY A 80 6.52 0.27 -2.13
C GLY A 80 5.27 -0.10 -1.33
N ALA A 81 4.32 0.83 -1.28
CA ALA A 81 2.98 0.62 -0.78
C ALA A 81 1.94 0.82 -1.91
N GLU A 82 1.25 -0.25 -2.29
CA GLU A 82 0.08 -0.16 -3.17
C GLU A 82 -1.16 0.13 -2.32
N CYS A 83 -2.02 1.04 -2.75
CA CYS A 83 -3.21 1.47 -2.04
C CYS A 83 -4.47 0.98 -2.71
N LYS A 84 -5.49 0.60 -1.92
CA LYS A 84 -6.75 0.03 -2.41
C LYS A 84 -7.94 0.44 -1.56
N ASN A 85 -8.98 1.01 -2.18
CA ASN A 85 -10.27 1.19 -1.50
C ASN A 85 -10.98 -0.16 -1.29
N LEU A 86 -11.53 -0.35 -0.09
CA LEU A 86 -12.22 -1.54 0.37
C LEU A 86 -13.59 -1.17 0.94
N TYR A 87 -14.56 -2.03 0.70
CA TYR A 87 -15.97 -1.79 1.02
C TYR A 87 -16.64 -3.10 1.41
N ASN A 88 -17.62 -3.02 2.29
CA ASN A 88 -18.42 -4.17 2.65
C ASN A 88 -19.14 -4.75 1.43
N HIS A 89 -19.09 -6.09 1.28
CA HIS A 89 -19.83 -6.82 0.25
C HIS A 89 -19.54 -6.40 -1.21
N LYS A 90 -18.46 -5.67 -1.48
CA LYS A 90 -18.00 -5.34 -2.84
C LYS A 90 -16.92 -6.30 -3.29
N LYS A 91 -17.34 -7.48 -3.74
CA LYS A 91 -16.44 -8.57 -4.17
C LYS A 91 -15.46 -8.16 -5.29
N ASP A 92 -15.85 -7.24 -6.16
CA ASP A 92 -15.00 -6.69 -7.20
C ASP A 92 -13.80 -5.92 -6.62
N LYS A 93 -13.98 -5.22 -5.51
CA LYS A 93 -12.93 -4.48 -4.81
C LYS A 93 -11.98 -5.40 -4.06
N ILE A 94 -12.51 -6.44 -3.41
CA ILE A 94 -11.71 -7.53 -2.81
C ILE A 94 -10.85 -8.22 -3.86
N LYS A 95 -11.45 -8.58 -5.02
CA LYS A 95 -10.71 -9.14 -6.16
C LYS A 95 -9.62 -8.21 -6.65
N ARG A 96 -9.92 -6.93 -6.87
CA ARG A 96 -8.92 -5.95 -7.30
C ARG A 96 -7.76 -5.84 -6.32
N TYR A 97 -8.02 -5.91 -5.00
CA TYR A 97 -6.97 -5.90 -3.98
C TYR A 97 -5.97 -7.05 -4.17
N VAL A 98 -6.45 -8.24 -4.51
CA VAL A 98 -5.58 -9.40 -4.77
C VAL A 98 -4.97 -9.35 -6.17
N ASP A 99 -5.77 -9.10 -7.20
CA ASP A 99 -5.36 -9.15 -8.60
C ASP A 99 -4.36 -8.08 -9.00
N THR A 100 -4.43 -6.91 -8.37
CA THR A 100 -3.56 -5.78 -8.68
C THR A 100 -2.69 -5.34 -7.51
N GLY A 101 -3.09 -5.61 -6.26
CA GLY A 101 -2.20 -5.44 -5.11
C GLY A 101 -1.25 -6.61 -4.99
N VAL A 102 -1.75 -7.74 -4.49
CA VAL A 102 -0.92 -8.92 -4.17
C VAL A 102 -0.18 -9.45 -5.39
N LYS A 103 -0.90 -9.71 -6.50
CA LYS A 103 -0.28 -10.32 -7.69
C LYS A 103 0.80 -9.47 -8.34
N ASN A 104 0.75 -8.15 -8.24
CA ASN A 104 1.82 -7.31 -8.79
C ASN A 104 3.14 -7.53 -8.02
N TYR A 105 3.11 -7.79 -6.72
CA TYR A 105 4.33 -8.17 -5.99
C TYR A 105 4.76 -9.60 -6.30
N THR A 106 3.83 -10.56 -6.30
CA THR A 106 4.17 -11.96 -6.54
C THR A 106 4.67 -12.20 -7.97
N SER A 107 4.18 -11.45 -8.96
CA SER A 107 4.69 -11.51 -10.33
C SER A 107 6.03 -10.80 -10.53
N GLY A 108 6.60 -10.18 -9.49
CA GLY A 108 7.82 -9.37 -9.57
C GLY A 108 7.63 -8.07 -10.35
N ARG A 109 6.38 -7.65 -10.57
CA ARG A 109 6.03 -6.38 -11.21
C ARG A 109 6.40 -5.20 -10.31
N TYR A 110 6.29 -5.38 -8.99
CA TYR A 110 6.76 -4.48 -7.95
C TYR A 110 7.84 -5.11 -7.08
N GLY A 111 8.71 -4.26 -6.53
CA GLY A 111 9.59 -4.60 -5.42
C GLY A 111 10.56 -5.74 -5.70
N SER A 112 11.03 -5.93 -6.96
CA SER A 112 11.90 -7.04 -7.36
C SER A 112 13.20 -7.18 -6.55
N GLN A 113 13.62 -6.12 -5.84
CA GLN A 113 14.78 -6.10 -4.96
C GLN A 113 14.43 -6.10 -3.47
N SER A 114 13.14 -6.12 -3.11
CA SER A 114 12.68 -6.13 -1.72
C SER A 114 12.06 -7.48 -1.36
N SER A 115 12.34 -7.94 -0.14
CA SER A 115 11.65 -9.05 0.52
C SER A 115 10.43 -8.59 1.32
N GLU A 116 10.28 -7.28 1.54
CA GLU A 116 9.24 -6.67 2.37
C GLU A 116 8.52 -5.59 1.56
N SER A 117 7.19 -5.56 1.63
CA SER A 117 6.37 -4.53 0.96
C SER A 117 5.05 -4.33 1.70
N SER A 118 4.29 -3.31 1.31
CA SER A 118 2.98 -3.04 1.93
C SER A 118 1.86 -2.95 0.93
N ILE A 119 0.66 -3.32 1.37
CA ILE A 119 -0.58 -2.98 0.69
C ILE A 119 -1.48 -2.28 1.71
N ILE A 120 -1.93 -1.09 1.35
CA ILE A 120 -2.78 -0.25 2.17
C ILE A 120 -4.23 -0.46 1.73
N GLY A 121 -5.09 -0.85 2.66
CA GLY A 121 -6.52 -0.94 2.44
C GLY A 121 -7.23 0.22 3.12
N TYR A 122 -7.89 1.09 2.36
CA TYR A 122 -8.76 2.12 2.91
C TYR A 122 -10.17 1.54 3.04
N VAL A 123 -10.59 1.22 4.26
CA VAL A 123 -11.91 0.63 4.53
C VAL A 123 -12.93 1.76 4.63
N LEU A 124 -13.73 1.92 3.58
CA LEU A 124 -14.70 3.00 3.46
C LEU A 124 -16.13 2.58 3.82
N SER A 125 -16.39 1.27 3.96
CA SER A 125 -17.63 0.74 4.53
C SER A 125 -17.44 -0.66 5.11
N GLY A 126 -18.27 -1.03 6.09
CA GLY A 126 -18.20 -2.33 6.78
C GLY A 126 -17.23 -2.35 7.96
N LYS A 127 -16.90 -3.56 8.45
CA LYS A 127 -15.94 -3.72 9.53
C LYS A 127 -14.67 -4.41 9.04
N ILE A 128 -13.50 -3.98 9.52
CA ILE A 128 -12.20 -4.60 9.19
C ILE A 128 -12.23 -6.14 9.29
N PRO A 129 -12.77 -6.77 10.35
CA PRO A 129 -12.82 -8.23 10.44
C PRO A 129 -13.58 -8.92 9.30
N GLU A 130 -14.65 -8.28 8.79
CA GLU A 130 -15.46 -8.82 7.69
C GLU A 130 -14.67 -8.74 6.37
N ILE A 131 -14.05 -7.59 6.11
CA ILE A 131 -13.14 -7.37 4.97
C ILE A 131 -11.98 -8.37 4.99
N VAL A 132 -11.38 -8.60 6.16
CA VAL A 132 -10.28 -9.55 6.34
C VAL A 132 -10.71 -10.98 6.03
N ALA A 133 -11.92 -11.39 6.43
CA ALA A 133 -12.44 -12.72 6.11
C ALA A 133 -12.61 -12.91 4.59
N GLU A 134 -13.08 -11.88 3.88
CA GLU A 134 -13.17 -11.89 2.41
C GLU A 134 -11.77 -11.93 1.77
N LEU A 135 -10.83 -11.12 2.27
CA LEU A 135 -9.45 -11.11 1.79
C LEU A 135 -8.72 -12.43 2.02
N ILE A 136 -8.88 -13.10 3.16
CA ILE A 136 -8.29 -14.43 3.42
C ILE A 136 -8.75 -15.42 2.35
N THR A 137 -10.04 -15.38 2.00
CA THR A 137 -10.63 -16.24 0.98
C THR A 137 -10.06 -15.95 -0.40
N GLU A 138 -10.00 -14.67 -0.80
CA GLU A 138 -9.51 -14.29 -2.13
C GLU A 138 -7.98 -14.46 -2.25
N ILE A 139 -7.21 -14.17 -1.20
CA ILE A 139 -5.75 -14.38 -1.16
C ILE A 139 -5.43 -15.87 -1.27
N ALA A 140 -6.24 -16.77 -0.71
CA ALA A 140 -6.03 -18.21 -0.87
C ALA A 140 -5.99 -18.64 -2.35
N THR A 141 -6.64 -17.90 -3.26
CA THR A 141 -6.63 -18.19 -4.70
C THR A 141 -5.26 -17.96 -5.37
N VAL A 142 -4.36 -17.22 -4.71
CA VAL A 142 -2.98 -16.99 -5.20
C VAL A 142 -1.95 -17.91 -4.55
N ALA A 143 -2.39 -18.94 -3.81
CA ALA A 143 -1.54 -19.94 -3.18
C ALA A 143 -0.41 -19.33 -2.32
N PRO A 144 -0.75 -18.55 -1.27
CA PRO A 144 0.25 -17.97 -0.38
C PRO A 144 1.01 -19.07 0.38
N ILE A 145 2.25 -18.77 0.77
CA ILE A 145 3.03 -19.59 1.71
C ILE A 145 2.39 -19.50 3.10
N SER A 146 2.06 -18.29 3.52
CA SER A 146 1.29 -17.99 4.73
C SER A 146 0.21 -16.99 4.37
N ASN A 147 -1.04 -17.33 4.64
CA ASN A 147 -2.17 -16.45 4.34
C ASN A 147 -2.21 -15.26 5.31
N LEU A 148 -3.11 -14.31 5.05
CA LEU A 148 -3.32 -13.11 5.84
C LEU A 148 -3.56 -13.45 7.32
N SER A 149 -2.66 -12.99 8.17
CA SER A 149 -2.65 -13.28 9.61
C SER A 149 -2.41 -12.00 10.41
N ARG A 150 -3.06 -11.87 11.57
CA ARG A 150 -2.94 -10.67 12.42
C ARG A 150 -1.64 -10.68 13.21
N GLU A 151 -0.93 -9.56 13.21
CA GLU A 151 0.22 -9.33 14.08
C GLU A 151 -0.25 -8.96 15.50
N LEU A 152 -0.08 -9.89 16.45
CA LEU A 152 -0.48 -9.69 17.85
C LEU A 152 0.42 -8.72 18.63
N ARG A 153 1.54 -8.30 18.05
CA ARG A 153 2.49 -7.35 18.67
C ARG A 153 1.95 -5.92 18.73
N TYR A 154 1.00 -5.59 17.87
CA TYR A 154 0.48 -4.24 17.74
C TYR A 154 -0.98 -4.19 18.17
N THR A 155 -1.32 -3.12 18.89
CA THR A 155 -2.71 -2.84 19.29
C THR A 155 -3.58 -2.61 18.06
N GLU A 156 -3.08 -1.80 17.12
CA GLU A 156 -3.73 -1.55 15.84
C GLU A 156 -3.73 -2.82 14.97
N PRO A 157 -4.84 -3.10 14.26
CA PRO A 157 -4.98 -4.31 13.45
C PRO A 157 -4.04 -4.24 12.23
N GLN A 158 -2.85 -4.83 12.40
CA GLN A 158 -1.88 -5.05 11.33
C GLN A 158 -1.92 -6.51 10.91
N TYR A 159 -1.82 -6.76 9.62
CA TYR A 159 -1.82 -8.11 9.07
C TYR A 159 -0.61 -8.34 8.17
N ALA A 160 -0.21 -9.60 8.02
CA ALA A 160 0.85 -9.99 7.12
C ALA A 160 0.47 -11.26 6.35
N SER A 161 0.94 -11.37 5.12
CA SER A 161 0.92 -12.60 4.34
C SER A 161 2.28 -12.85 3.70
N GLN A 162 2.61 -14.10 3.40
CA GLN A 162 3.86 -14.49 2.77
C GLN A 162 3.61 -15.21 1.45
N HIS A 163 4.42 -14.90 0.44
CA HIS A 163 4.25 -15.41 -0.91
C HIS A 163 5.58 -15.76 -1.54
N MET A 164 5.54 -16.65 -2.53
CA MET A 164 6.69 -16.91 -3.40
C MET A 164 6.63 -15.96 -4.60
N ARG A 165 7.66 -15.15 -4.80
CA ARG A 165 7.75 -14.31 -6.00
C ARG A 165 8.17 -15.14 -7.21
N PHE A 166 7.45 -15.00 -8.32
CA PHE A 166 7.60 -15.85 -9.50
C PHE A 166 8.93 -15.67 -10.21
N THR A 167 9.45 -14.44 -10.28
CA THR A 167 10.60 -14.05 -11.10
C THR A 167 11.93 -14.60 -10.56
N ASP A 168 12.09 -14.64 -9.24
CA ASP A 168 13.35 -15.00 -8.57
C ASP A 168 13.20 -16.08 -7.51
N LYS A 169 11.97 -16.55 -7.26
CA LYS A 169 11.65 -17.56 -6.23
C LYS A 169 12.04 -17.12 -4.82
N SER A 170 12.09 -15.82 -4.58
CA SER A 170 12.28 -15.27 -3.23
C SER A 170 10.97 -15.33 -2.46
N VAL A 171 11.05 -15.67 -1.17
CA VAL A 171 9.93 -15.48 -0.25
C VAL A 171 9.83 -13.99 0.05
N ILE A 172 8.63 -13.44 -0.12
CA ILE A 172 8.32 -12.05 0.19
C ILE A 172 7.22 -12.00 1.25
N THR A 173 7.31 -11.01 2.13
CA THR A 173 6.28 -10.68 3.10
C THR A 173 5.55 -9.41 2.63
N LEU A 174 4.24 -9.47 2.62
CA LEU A 174 3.36 -8.33 2.36
C LEU A 174 2.69 -7.94 3.66
N HIS A 175 2.96 -6.72 4.13
CA HIS A 175 2.24 -6.11 5.24
C HIS A 175 0.96 -5.47 4.73
N HIS A 176 -0.16 -5.81 5.34
CA HIS A 176 -1.49 -5.31 5.00
C HIS A 176 -1.94 -4.36 6.11
N LEU A 177 -1.94 -3.07 5.81
CA LEU A 177 -2.37 -2.02 6.73
C LEU A 177 -3.78 -1.59 6.34
N LEU A 178 -4.76 -1.84 7.21
CA LEU A 178 -6.16 -1.51 6.95
C LEU A 178 -6.55 -0.28 7.79
N PHE A 179 -6.83 0.83 7.12
CA PHE A 179 -7.27 2.08 7.75
C PHE A 179 -8.79 2.15 7.74
N ASP A 180 -9.39 2.35 8.91
CA ASP A 180 -10.83 2.49 9.07
C ASP A 180 -11.28 3.94 8.84
N PHE A 181 -12.14 4.15 7.85
CA PHE A 181 -12.77 5.44 7.54
C PHE A 181 -14.30 5.35 7.56
N THR A 182 -14.87 4.40 8.31
CA THR A 182 -16.32 4.17 8.37
C THR A 182 -17.07 5.04 9.38
N HIS A 183 -16.39 6.03 9.96
CA HIS A 183 -16.86 6.89 11.04
C HIS A 183 -17.42 8.23 10.57
#